data_AF-A0A7S1APA9-F1
#
_entry.id   AF-A0A7S1APA9-F1
#
_cell.length_a   1.000
_cell.length_b   1.000
_cell.length_c   1.000
_cell.angle_alpha   90.00
_cell.angle_beta   90.00
_cell.angle_gamma   90.00
#
_symmetry.space_group_name_H-M   'P 1'
#
loop_
_entity.id
_entity.type
_entity.pdbx_description
1 polymer ?
#
loop_
_entity_poly.entity_id
_entity_poly.type
_entity_poly.pdbx_seq_one_letter_code
_entity_poly.pdbx_strand_id
1 'polypeptide(L)'
;MKSIFVAVWAVAVSDDVCTSPQCTARCTLEHVLDGADDASIQRLFEQEVSKPVLVRGLTDRWPIYDVAQKGWTVLQDDLVERYGDLKVFIRSAAHIANFGGQGGEFSSAGTLESFLDTIDAGTGSIAFNALSDLGAKMKQDELFDMRILGDARAELLSSPVTSIGGDKEGLTFHTHGEAALGLVFGRKEWLLMPPGDMTDEILGSSLNTSAYLSHLAHAEWPHGMHYCDQRAGDILFVPHNWWHATVNHGVTIGVGGQNPTVDSAKYWGQDIGSNLSLPDLEIAARSKLQSKDEEMVAFGVAGLLRAFDIMPTKLSVTWHLCSFLQSQKQTLAAKAHLLRVFDHLRNLERRIPLSELPKKDFASLYEYMGSLSINTLDQPVVALEFLRESLRLDDTSPAAWVNSAYSIMKLSPPQLKKYGFTEEKRRREVQRRIEVALSHDPEFRPALSAMRQLSR
;
A
#
# COMPACT_ATOMS: atom_id res chain seq x y z
N MET A 1 23.07 48.09 16.62
CA MET A 1 21.71 48.11 16.06
C MET A 1 21.78 47.83 14.57
N LYS A 2 21.54 46.58 14.16
CA LYS A 2 21.07 46.18 12.82
C LYS A 2 20.42 44.80 13.03
N SER A 3 19.11 44.81 13.18
CA SER A 3 18.30 43.59 13.33
C SER A 3 18.26 42.88 11.99
N ILE A 4 18.71 41.63 11.96
CA ILE A 4 18.51 40.72 10.82
C ILE A 4 17.15 40.06 11.06
N PHE A 5 16.16 40.44 10.26
CA PHE A 5 14.89 39.74 10.18
C PHE A 5 15.13 38.39 9.49
N VAL A 6 15.02 37.30 10.25
CA VAL A 6 14.86 35.95 9.69
C VAL A 6 13.42 35.86 9.21
N ALA A 7 13.24 35.86 7.89
CA ALA A 7 11.95 35.59 7.28
C ALA A 7 11.62 34.10 7.47
N VAL A 8 10.75 33.82 8.45
CA VAL A 8 10.09 32.52 8.58
C VAL A 8 9.14 32.40 7.40
N TRP A 9 9.51 31.61 6.40
CA TRP A 9 8.57 31.17 5.37
C TRP A 9 7.60 30.19 6.04
N ALA A 10 6.45 30.70 6.46
CA ALA A 10 5.28 29.86 6.68
C ALA A 10 4.90 29.28 5.30
N VAL A 11 5.20 28.00 5.08
CA VAL A 11 4.58 27.26 3.99
C VAL A 11 3.09 27.28 4.27
N ALA A 12 2.34 28.04 3.47
CA ALA A 12 0.90 28.02 3.50
C ALA A 12 0.46 26.61 3.07
N VAL A 13 0.10 25.78 4.06
CA VAL A 13 -0.66 24.55 3.82
C VAL A 13 -1.96 25.03 3.18
N SER A 14 -2.21 24.67 1.93
CA SER A 14 -3.47 25.05 1.26
C SER A 14 -4.63 24.42 2.02
N ASP A 15 -5.61 25.23 2.43
CA ASP A 15 -6.88 24.78 3.02
C ASP A 15 -7.80 24.14 1.95
N ASP A 16 -7.27 23.27 1.08
CA ASP A 16 -8.05 22.38 0.20
C ASP A 16 -8.65 21.26 1.08
N VAL A 17 -9.48 21.65 2.05
CA VAL A 17 -10.16 20.76 2.98
C VAL A 17 -11.45 20.29 2.31
N CYS A 18 -11.75 18.99 2.41
CA CYS A 18 -13.06 18.47 2.07
C CYS A 18 -14.16 19.32 2.75
N THR A 19 -15.07 19.88 1.96
CA THR A 19 -16.07 20.86 2.44
C THR A 19 -17.39 20.23 2.89
N SER A 20 -17.49 18.90 2.82
CA SER A 20 -18.62 18.14 3.35
C SER A 20 -18.77 18.37 4.87
N PRO A 21 -19.99 18.44 5.44
CA PRO A 21 -20.20 18.61 6.88
C PRO A 21 -19.40 17.61 7.73
N GLN A 22 -19.26 16.36 7.27
CA GLN A 22 -18.48 15.32 7.94
C GLN A 22 -16.98 15.65 8.00
N CYS A 23 -16.44 16.28 6.97
CA CYS A 23 -15.05 16.74 6.90
C CYS A 23 -14.82 18.05 7.67
N THR A 24 -15.86 18.89 7.82
CA THR A 24 -15.76 20.08 8.69
C THR A 24 -15.60 19.71 10.16
N ALA A 25 -16.07 18.52 10.56
CA ALA A 25 -15.71 17.94 11.85
C ALA A 25 -14.26 17.47 11.81
N ARG A 26 -13.42 17.99 12.72
CA ARG A 26 -12.00 17.58 12.82
C ARG A 26 -11.82 16.07 12.96
N CYS A 27 -12.78 15.37 13.55
CA CYS A 27 -12.80 13.92 13.58
C CYS A 27 -14.21 13.42 13.93
N THR A 28 -14.70 12.40 13.24
CA THR A 28 -16.01 11.77 13.48
C THR A 28 -15.90 10.42 14.19
N LEU A 29 -14.72 10.10 14.71
CA LEU A 29 -14.52 8.91 15.54
C LEU A 29 -15.22 9.07 16.88
N GLU A 30 -15.76 7.97 17.40
CA GLU A 30 -16.40 7.92 18.72
C GLU A 30 -15.38 8.14 19.85
N HIS A 31 -14.15 7.67 19.66
CA HIS A 31 -13.09 7.76 20.66
C HIS A 31 -12.02 8.75 20.21
N VAL A 32 -12.16 9.99 20.66
CA VAL A 32 -11.13 11.03 20.55
C VAL A 32 -10.72 11.41 21.96
N LEU A 33 -9.49 11.04 22.34
CA LEU A 33 -8.89 11.37 23.62
C LEU A 33 -8.04 12.62 23.48
N ASP A 34 -8.48 13.71 24.10
CA ASP A 34 -7.78 14.99 24.14
C ASP A 34 -7.49 15.35 25.61
N GLY A 35 -6.20 15.44 25.98
CA GLY A 35 -5.77 15.66 27.35
C GLY A 35 -6.00 14.48 28.32
N ALA A 36 -6.13 13.25 27.81
CA ALA A 36 -6.23 12.05 28.65
C ALA A 36 -4.90 11.76 29.38
N ASP A 37 -4.99 11.38 30.66
CA ASP A 37 -3.82 10.94 31.42
C ASP A 37 -3.35 9.52 31.01
N ASP A 38 -2.10 9.20 31.37
CA ASP A 38 -1.49 7.91 31.03
C ASP A 38 -2.29 6.72 31.55
N ALA A 39 -2.86 6.83 32.76
CA ALA A 39 -3.67 5.76 33.34
C ALA A 39 -4.97 5.50 32.55
N SER A 40 -5.56 6.53 31.95
CA SER A 40 -6.76 6.40 31.14
C SER A 40 -6.45 5.83 29.75
N ILE A 41 -5.34 6.24 29.15
CA ILE A 41 -4.84 5.67 27.89
C ILE A 41 -4.52 4.19 28.09
N GLN A 42 -3.74 3.84 29.11
CA GLN A 42 -3.37 2.45 29.41
C GLN A 42 -4.61 1.57 29.63
N ARG A 43 -5.56 2.01 30.47
CA ARG A 43 -6.82 1.26 30.71
C ARG A 43 -7.61 1.02 29.43
N LEU A 44 -7.61 1.96 28.47
CA LEU A 44 -8.28 1.76 27.18
C LEU A 44 -7.62 0.66 26.36
N PHE A 45 -6.30 0.59 26.34
CA PHE A 45 -5.53 -0.34 25.52
C PHE A 45 -5.17 -1.66 26.24
N GLU A 46 -5.42 -1.78 27.54
CA GLU A 46 -5.35 -3.05 28.28
C GLU A 46 -6.42 -4.05 27.82
N GLN A 47 -7.52 -3.57 27.24
CA GLN A 47 -8.61 -4.37 26.68
C GLN A 47 -8.54 -4.47 25.14
N GLU A 48 -9.36 -5.34 24.54
CA GLU A 48 -9.55 -5.38 23.09
C GLU A 48 -10.24 -4.09 22.64
N VAL A 49 -9.60 -3.36 21.71
CA VAL A 49 -10.14 -2.12 21.16
C VAL A 49 -10.74 -2.45 19.80
N SER A 50 -12.06 -2.33 19.68
CA SER A 50 -12.81 -2.75 18.48
C SER A 50 -13.17 -1.62 17.52
N LYS A 51 -12.91 -0.36 17.93
CA LYS A 51 -13.19 0.86 17.15
C LYS A 51 -11.94 1.73 17.08
N PRO A 52 -11.74 2.53 16.01
CA PRO A 52 -10.59 3.41 15.91
C PRO A 52 -10.59 4.45 17.02
N VAL A 53 -9.38 4.80 17.46
CA VAL A 53 -9.14 5.75 18.55
C VAL A 53 -8.12 6.78 18.06
N LEU A 54 -8.41 8.06 18.27
CA LEU A 54 -7.42 9.12 18.14
C LEU A 54 -7.01 9.60 19.52
N VAL A 55 -5.71 9.65 19.79
CA VAL A 55 -5.14 10.24 21.01
C VAL A 55 -4.32 11.47 20.62
N ARG A 56 -4.71 12.65 21.10
CA ARG A 56 -4.06 13.92 20.76
C ARG A 56 -2.81 14.16 21.61
N GLY A 57 -1.77 14.74 21.00
CA GLY A 57 -0.55 15.22 21.69
C GLY A 57 0.31 14.13 22.35
N LEU A 58 0.14 12.87 21.97
CA LEU A 58 0.86 11.76 22.57
C LEU A 58 2.29 11.61 22.03
N THR A 59 2.52 11.92 20.75
CA THR A 59 3.87 11.83 20.14
C THR A 59 4.79 12.95 20.59
N ASP A 60 4.28 13.98 21.26
CA ASP A 60 5.06 15.08 21.83
C ASP A 60 6.14 14.60 22.81
N ARG A 61 6.01 13.36 23.30
CA ARG A 61 6.94 12.71 24.21
C ARG A 61 8.04 11.90 23.51
N TRP A 62 8.02 11.82 22.18
CA TRP A 62 9.01 11.08 21.41
C TRP A 62 10.19 11.97 21.00
N PRO A 63 11.45 11.52 21.14
CA PRO A 63 12.62 12.32 20.77
C PRO A 63 12.61 12.85 19.33
N ILE A 64 12.05 12.11 18.37
CA ILE A 64 11.93 12.60 16.99
C ILE A 64 11.02 13.82 16.84
N TYR A 65 10.02 13.95 17.72
CA TYR A 65 9.09 15.07 17.68
C TYR A 65 9.82 16.39 17.96
N ASP A 66 10.77 16.40 18.92
CA ASP A 66 11.58 17.58 19.24
C ASP A 66 12.42 18.07 18.05
N VAL A 67 12.88 17.16 17.19
CA VAL A 67 13.57 17.51 15.95
C VAL A 67 12.56 18.06 14.93
N ALA A 68 11.43 17.37 14.76
CA ALA A 68 10.38 17.75 13.81
C ALA A 68 9.80 19.15 14.06
N GLN A 69 9.66 19.56 15.33
CA GLN A 69 9.17 20.90 15.70
C GLN A 69 10.09 22.05 15.27
N LYS A 70 11.35 21.76 14.93
CA LYS A 70 12.30 22.76 14.40
C LYS A 70 12.08 23.05 12.91
N GLY A 71 11.18 22.31 12.25
CA GLY A 71 10.80 22.50 10.86
C GLY A 71 11.35 21.41 9.93
N TRP A 72 10.79 21.37 8.71
CA TRP A 72 11.06 20.31 7.73
C TRP A 72 12.55 20.15 7.42
N THR A 73 13.25 21.24 7.09
CA THR A 73 14.67 21.21 6.72
C THR A 73 15.54 20.57 7.82
N VAL A 74 15.29 20.91 9.09
CA VAL A 74 16.06 20.35 10.20
C VAL A 74 15.76 18.86 10.39
N LEU A 75 14.50 18.45 10.22
CA LEU A 75 14.11 17.04 10.29
C LEU A 75 14.69 16.24 9.12
N GLN A 76 14.67 16.79 7.92
CA GLN A 76 15.24 16.18 6.72
C GLN A 76 16.76 15.99 6.88
N ASP A 77 17.49 17.02 7.30
CA ASP A 77 18.93 16.94 7.54
C ASP A 77 19.28 15.86 8.58
N ASP A 78 18.53 15.77 9.69
CA ASP A 78 18.73 14.73 10.71
C ASP A 78 18.46 13.32 10.17
N LEU A 79 17.40 13.13 9.37
CA LEU A 79 17.08 11.85 8.74
C LEU A 79 18.13 11.44 7.70
N VAL A 80 18.62 12.38 6.90
CA VAL A 80 19.69 12.14 5.91
C VAL A 80 21.00 11.80 6.61
N GLU A 81 21.39 12.54 7.65
CA GLU A 81 22.62 12.29 8.41
C GLU A 81 22.62 10.89 9.04
N ARG A 82 21.49 10.45 9.62
CA ARG A 82 21.39 9.15 10.28
C ARG A 82 21.20 7.99 9.31
N TYR A 83 20.39 8.20 8.27
CA TYR A 83 19.78 7.10 7.52
C TYR A 83 19.79 7.32 5.99
N GLY A 84 20.47 8.35 5.48
CA GLY A 84 20.45 8.74 4.07
C GLY A 84 20.70 7.58 3.12
N ASP A 85 21.68 6.73 3.41
CA ASP A 85 22.07 5.55 2.61
C ASP A 85 21.09 4.37 2.69
N LEU A 86 20.16 4.36 3.66
CA LEU A 86 19.24 3.25 3.83
C LEU A 86 18.38 3.10 2.58
N LYS A 87 18.26 1.87 2.10
CA LYS A 87 17.37 1.57 0.98
C LYS A 87 15.92 1.65 1.45
N VAL A 88 15.16 2.51 0.79
CA VAL A 88 13.72 2.64 0.98
C VAL A 88 12.99 2.14 -0.25
N PHE A 89 11.86 1.49 -0.01
CA PHE A 89 11.01 0.97 -1.07
C PHE A 89 9.93 1.99 -1.37
N ILE A 90 9.94 2.49 -2.60
CA ILE A 90 8.94 3.42 -3.09
C ILE A 90 7.94 2.63 -3.94
N ARG A 91 6.66 2.83 -3.66
CA ARG A 91 5.55 2.12 -4.31
C ARG A 91 4.36 3.03 -4.51
N SER A 92 3.51 2.66 -5.45
CA SER A 92 2.19 3.28 -5.60
C SER A 92 1.32 2.97 -4.38
N ALA A 93 0.39 3.88 -4.08
CA ALA A 93 -0.56 3.73 -2.99
C ALA A 93 -1.40 2.46 -3.16
N ALA A 94 -1.90 2.21 -4.36
CA ALA A 94 -2.73 1.03 -4.65
C ALA A 94 -1.96 -0.29 -4.50
N HIS A 95 -0.66 -0.32 -4.84
CA HIS A 95 0.17 -1.50 -4.61
C HIS A 95 0.29 -1.79 -3.12
N ILE A 96 0.69 -0.79 -2.33
CA ILE A 96 0.88 -0.95 -0.89
C ILE A 96 -0.42 -1.40 -0.22
N ALA A 97 -1.55 -0.77 -0.57
CA ALA A 97 -2.86 -1.11 -0.02
C ALA A 97 -3.29 -2.57 -0.33
N ASN A 98 -2.97 -3.08 -1.52
CA ASN A 98 -3.39 -4.43 -1.93
C ASN A 98 -2.41 -5.53 -1.54
N PHE A 99 -1.11 -5.26 -1.55
CA PHE A 99 -0.08 -6.30 -1.40
C PHE A 99 0.88 -6.01 -0.24
N GLY A 100 0.68 -4.92 0.50
CA GLY A 100 1.59 -4.47 1.54
C GLY A 100 2.97 -4.20 0.95
N GLY A 101 4.01 -4.58 1.70
CA GLY A 101 5.39 -4.57 1.21
C GLY A 101 5.76 -5.76 0.30
N GLN A 102 4.82 -6.65 -0.04
CA GLN A 102 5.11 -7.81 -0.89
C GLN A 102 5.22 -7.37 -2.36
N GLY A 103 6.25 -7.84 -3.06
CA GLY A 103 6.37 -7.63 -4.51
C GLY A 103 7.78 -7.48 -5.04
N GLY A 104 8.47 -8.63 -5.07
CA GLY A 104 9.48 -9.01 -6.06
C GLY A 104 10.83 -8.30 -6.03
N GLU A 105 11.87 -9.00 -6.53
CA GLU A 105 13.25 -8.51 -6.77
C GLU A 105 13.34 -7.30 -7.73
N PHE A 106 12.21 -6.73 -8.14
CA PHE A 106 12.06 -5.75 -9.21
C PHE A 106 11.64 -4.36 -8.71
N SER A 107 11.76 -4.10 -7.40
CA SER A 107 11.55 -2.78 -6.81
C SER A 107 12.57 -1.75 -7.33
N SER A 108 12.12 -0.55 -7.71
CA SER A 108 12.98 0.63 -7.59
C SER A 108 13.34 0.81 -6.10
N ALA A 109 14.62 0.66 -5.79
CA ALA A 109 15.16 0.82 -4.44
C ALA A 109 16.09 2.06 -4.44
N GLY A 110 15.54 3.20 -4.04
CA GLY A 110 16.29 4.43 -3.81
C GLY A 110 16.93 4.43 -2.42
N THR A 111 17.91 5.30 -2.21
CA THR A 111 18.33 5.68 -0.85
C THR A 111 17.26 6.58 -0.22
N LEU A 112 17.22 6.67 1.11
CA LEU A 112 16.30 7.58 1.80
C LEU A 112 16.55 9.02 1.35
N GLU A 113 17.81 9.43 1.23
CA GLU A 113 18.19 10.76 0.75
C GLU A 113 17.58 11.06 -0.62
N SER A 114 17.81 10.17 -1.60
CA SER A 114 17.25 10.33 -2.94
C SER A 114 15.72 10.38 -2.93
N PHE A 115 15.06 9.69 -2.01
CA PHE A 115 13.61 9.76 -1.86
C PHE A 115 13.16 11.09 -1.25
N LEU A 116 13.84 11.59 -0.22
CA LEU A 116 13.51 12.88 0.41
C LEU A 116 13.65 14.03 -0.59
N ASP A 117 14.66 14.00 -1.46
CA ASP A 117 14.82 14.95 -2.56
C ASP A 117 13.62 14.94 -3.53
N THR A 118 13.03 13.76 -3.78
CA THR A 118 11.86 13.62 -4.66
C THR A 118 10.59 14.20 -4.05
N ILE A 119 10.47 14.19 -2.72
CA ILE A 119 9.36 14.82 -2.00
C ILE A 119 9.47 16.35 -2.10
N ASP A 120 10.66 16.91 -1.90
CA ASP A 120 10.90 18.36 -2.05
C ASP A 120 10.62 18.84 -3.48
N ALA A 121 10.91 17.99 -4.48
CA ALA A 121 10.56 18.24 -5.87
C ALA A 121 9.05 18.09 -6.18
N GLY A 122 8.23 17.69 -5.20
CA GLY A 122 6.78 17.54 -5.35
C GLY A 122 6.37 16.32 -6.18
N THR A 123 7.22 15.29 -6.25
CA THR A 123 6.93 14.09 -7.05
C THR A 123 6.26 13.02 -6.19
N GLY A 124 4.99 12.76 -6.50
CA GLY A 124 4.07 11.94 -5.72
C GLY A 124 4.53 10.51 -5.46
N SER A 125 5.04 10.26 -4.25
CA SER A 125 5.48 8.95 -3.82
C SER A 125 5.42 8.80 -2.30
N ILE A 126 5.13 7.58 -1.85
CA ILE A 126 5.07 7.22 -0.44
C ILE A 126 6.15 6.17 -0.17
N ALA A 127 7.05 6.48 0.76
CA ALA A 127 7.83 5.47 1.44
C ALA A 127 6.98 5.01 2.62
N PHE A 128 6.22 3.95 2.41
CA PHE A 128 5.46 3.26 3.45
C PHE A 128 6.08 1.90 3.62
N ASN A 129 6.63 1.60 4.80
CA ASN A 129 7.27 0.32 4.94
C ASN A 129 7.26 -0.26 6.34
N ALA A 130 6.85 -1.53 6.40
CA ALA A 130 7.05 -2.46 7.50
C ALA A 130 8.26 -3.39 7.27
N LEU A 131 8.91 -3.29 6.10
CA LEU A 131 10.01 -4.14 5.63
C LEU A 131 11.30 -3.36 5.30
N SER A 132 11.36 -2.03 5.49
CA SER A 132 12.63 -1.31 5.47
C SER A 132 13.19 -1.23 6.88
N ASP A 133 14.51 -1.17 6.96
CA ASP A 133 15.20 -0.99 8.23
C ASP A 133 14.86 0.35 8.88
N LEU A 134 14.28 1.34 8.19
CA LEU A 134 14.09 2.69 8.73
C LEU A 134 13.29 2.70 10.04
N GLY A 135 12.08 2.16 10.08
CA GLY A 135 11.28 2.11 11.31
C GLY A 135 11.95 1.28 12.42
N ALA A 136 12.62 0.20 12.05
CA ALA A 136 13.38 -0.63 12.98
C ALA A 136 14.61 0.10 13.54
N LYS A 137 15.30 0.90 12.73
CA LYS A 137 16.45 1.73 13.10
C LYS A 137 16.03 2.89 13.99
N MET A 138 14.96 3.59 13.63
CA MET A 138 14.40 4.65 14.46
C MET A 138 13.95 4.12 15.83
N LYS A 139 13.38 2.91 15.89
CA LYS A 139 13.10 2.22 17.15
C LYS A 139 14.38 1.86 17.91
N GLN A 140 15.39 1.33 17.21
CA GLN A 140 16.70 0.97 17.79
C GLN A 140 17.41 2.19 18.40
N ASP A 141 17.28 3.34 17.75
CA ASP A 141 17.84 4.62 18.18
C ASP A 141 16.91 5.36 19.18
N GLU A 142 15.89 4.68 19.69
CA GLU A 142 14.95 5.16 20.71
C GLU A 142 14.21 6.45 20.33
N LEU A 143 14.00 6.68 19.03
CA LEU A 143 13.33 7.87 18.51
C LEU A 143 11.82 7.88 18.73
N PHE A 144 11.20 6.72 18.95
CA PHE A 144 9.78 6.56 19.27
C PHE A 144 9.51 5.24 20.01
N ASP A 145 8.38 5.15 20.71
CA ASP A 145 7.98 3.96 21.44
C ASP A 145 6.46 3.82 21.57
N MET A 146 5.91 2.68 21.14
CA MET A 146 4.47 2.39 21.23
C MET A 146 3.99 1.95 22.62
N ARG A 147 4.90 1.68 23.56
CA ARG A 147 4.52 1.44 24.99
C ARG A 147 3.85 2.65 25.62
N ILE A 148 3.89 3.81 24.96
CA ILE A 148 3.12 4.99 25.30
C ILE A 148 1.59 4.77 25.26
N LEU A 149 1.12 3.75 24.53
CA LEU A 149 -0.26 3.28 24.57
C LEU A 149 -0.51 2.24 25.67
N GLY A 150 0.53 1.80 26.39
CA GLY A 150 0.50 0.72 27.37
C GLY A 150 1.29 -0.52 26.93
N ASP A 151 1.74 -1.32 27.90
CA ASP A 151 2.58 -2.51 27.67
C ASP A 151 1.88 -3.56 26.79
N ALA A 152 0.55 -3.63 26.87
CA ALA A 152 -0.28 -4.51 26.03
C ALA A 152 -0.20 -4.18 24.52
N ARG A 153 0.40 -3.04 24.15
CA ARG A 153 0.61 -2.63 22.75
C ARG A 153 2.07 -2.62 22.34
N ALA A 154 2.97 -3.11 23.19
CA ALA A 154 4.38 -3.29 22.84
C ALA A 154 4.59 -4.22 21.62
N GLU A 155 3.66 -5.15 21.38
CA GLU A 155 3.72 -6.08 20.24
C GLU A 155 3.63 -5.38 18.87
N LEU A 156 3.04 -4.19 18.79
CA LEU A 156 3.02 -3.39 17.56
C LEU A 156 4.44 -3.05 17.07
N LEU A 157 5.40 -2.97 18.00
CA LEU A 157 6.81 -2.73 17.67
C LEU A 157 7.53 -3.98 17.15
N SER A 158 6.87 -5.14 17.03
CA SER A 158 7.40 -6.29 16.31
C SER A 158 7.42 -6.08 14.79
N SER A 159 6.54 -5.20 14.29
CA SER A 159 6.53 -4.73 12.90
C SER A 159 6.41 -3.20 12.89
N PRO A 160 7.52 -2.48 13.14
CA PRO A 160 7.50 -1.02 13.12
C PRO A 160 7.19 -0.52 11.71
N VAL A 161 6.46 0.59 11.64
CA VAL A 161 6.04 1.23 10.40
C VAL A 161 6.56 2.65 10.36
N THR A 162 7.14 3.01 9.22
CA THR A 162 7.41 4.41 8.88
C THR A 162 6.64 4.77 7.61
N SER A 163 5.95 5.91 7.64
CA SER A 163 5.18 6.47 6.54
C SER A 163 5.70 7.87 6.24
N ILE A 164 6.29 8.07 5.07
CA ILE A 164 6.76 9.37 4.58
C ILE A 164 6.15 9.59 3.20
N GLY A 165 5.55 10.76 2.96
CA GLY A 165 5.05 11.11 1.64
C GLY A 165 4.82 12.61 1.48
N GLY A 166 4.70 13.03 0.22
CA GLY A 166 4.39 14.41 -0.16
C GLY A 166 2.90 14.74 -0.09
N ASP A 167 2.55 15.96 -0.53
CA ASP A 167 1.19 16.47 -0.54
C ASP A 167 0.25 15.64 -1.44
N LYS A 168 -1.00 15.45 -1.00
CA LYS A 168 -2.06 14.69 -1.69
C LYS A 168 -1.77 13.20 -1.92
N GLU A 169 -0.60 12.73 -1.52
CA GLU A 169 -0.26 11.31 -1.48
C GLU A 169 -0.87 10.64 -0.25
N GLY A 170 -1.19 9.36 -0.34
CA GLY A 170 -1.66 8.57 0.79
C GLY A 170 -2.11 7.19 0.35
N LEU A 171 -2.45 6.31 1.29
CA LEU A 171 -2.87 4.95 0.95
C LEU A 171 -4.35 4.88 0.58
N THR A 172 -4.68 4.01 -0.37
CA THR A 172 -6.07 3.66 -0.70
C THR A 172 -6.67 2.76 0.39
N PHE A 173 -7.98 2.52 0.32
CA PHE A 173 -8.63 1.67 1.32
C PHE A 173 -8.01 0.26 1.37
N HIS A 174 -7.62 -0.14 2.58
CA HIS A 174 -7.11 -1.48 2.87
C HIS A 174 -7.38 -1.89 4.31
N THR A 175 -7.06 -3.14 4.64
CA THR A 175 -7.25 -3.74 5.97
C THR A 175 -6.06 -4.63 6.31
N HIS A 176 -5.74 -4.70 7.59
CA HIS A 176 -4.79 -5.64 8.18
C HIS A 176 -5.11 -5.81 9.68
N GLY A 177 -4.18 -6.38 10.44
CA GLY A 177 -4.32 -6.44 11.90
C GLY A 177 -4.26 -5.06 12.56
N GLU A 178 -4.15 -5.03 13.88
CA GLU A 178 -4.10 -3.76 14.61
C GLU A 178 -2.91 -2.90 14.16
N ALA A 179 -3.09 -1.59 14.13
CA ALA A 179 -2.01 -0.66 13.86
C ALA A 179 -2.16 0.61 14.66
N ALA A 180 -1.03 1.25 14.94
CA ALA A 180 -0.99 2.59 15.48
C ALA A 180 0.04 3.41 14.70
N LEU A 181 -0.36 4.59 14.26
CA LEU A 181 0.53 5.53 13.59
C LEU A 181 0.52 6.84 14.35
N GLY A 182 1.66 7.22 14.90
CA GLY A 182 1.90 8.54 15.46
C GLY A 182 2.43 9.49 14.41
N LEU A 183 1.84 10.68 14.29
CA LEU A 183 2.29 11.68 13.33
C LEU A 183 3.26 12.64 14.01
N VAL A 184 4.48 12.74 13.46
CA VAL A 184 5.55 13.56 14.05
C VAL A 184 5.77 14.85 13.25
N PHE A 185 5.41 14.86 11.96
CA PHE A 185 5.47 16.03 11.10
C PHE A 185 4.31 16.04 10.10
N GLY A 186 3.78 17.22 9.78
CA GLY A 186 2.72 17.39 8.79
C GLY A 186 1.31 17.12 9.31
N ARG A 187 0.42 16.78 8.37
CA ARG A 187 -1.02 16.57 8.61
C ARG A 187 -1.51 15.43 7.72
N LYS A 188 -2.37 14.57 8.25
CA LYS A 188 -2.92 13.40 7.56
C LYS A 188 -4.42 13.28 7.77
N GLU A 189 -5.18 13.18 6.70
CA GLU A 189 -6.59 12.85 6.74
C GLU A 189 -6.78 11.35 6.61
N TRP A 190 -7.73 10.83 7.39
CA TRP A 190 -8.10 9.42 7.41
C TRP A 190 -9.56 9.26 7.01
N LEU A 191 -9.81 8.28 6.17
CA LEU A 191 -11.13 7.70 5.97
C LEU A 191 -11.13 6.30 6.58
N LEU A 192 -12.11 5.98 7.42
CA LEU A 192 -12.19 4.69 8.09
C LEU A 192 -13.60 4.09 7.95
N MET A 193 -13.70 2.78 7.83
CA MET A 193 -14.99 2.07 7.82
C MET A 193 -14.91 0.76 8.62
N PRO A 194 -16.00 0.38 9.31
CA PRO A 194 -16.12 -0.93 9.92
C PRO A 194 -15.89 -2.06 8.89
N PRO A 195 -15.38 -3.23 9.31
CA PRO A 195 -15.06 -4.33 8.41
C PRO A 195 -16.21 -4.75 7.48
N GLY A 196 -17.45 -4.68 7.98
CA GLY A 196 -18.66 -5.12 7.28
C GLY A 196 -19.30 -4.10 6.34
N ASP A 197 -18.86 -2.84 6.36
CA ASP A 197 -19.55 -1.74 5.65
C ASP A 197 -18.92 -1.41 4.28
N MET A 198 -17.71 -1.91 4.00
CA MET A 198 -17.02 -1.68 2.74
C MET A 198 -17.70 -2.41 1.57
N THR A 199 -17.81 -1.72 0.43
CA THR A 199 -18.35 -2.27 -0.82
C THR A 199 -17.31 -2.21 -1.95
N ASP A 200 -17.49 -3.02 -2.99
CA ASP A 200 -16.61 -2.97 -4.18
C ASP A 200 -16.69 -1.62 -4.91
N GLU A 201 -17.85 -0.95 -4.83
CA GLU A 201 -18.03 0.38 -5.42
C GLU A 201 -17.16 1.43 -4.70
N ILE A 202 -17.17 1.46 -3.37
CA ILE A 202 -16.33 2.36 -2.57
C ILE A 202 -14.85 2.03 -2.81
N LEU A 203 -14.47 0.75 -2.73
CA LEU A 203 -13.09 0.35 -2.93
C LEU A 203 -12.58 0.69 -4.35
N GLY A 204 -13.38 0.43 -5.39
CA GLY A 204 -13.06 0.75 -6.78
C GLY A 204 -12.97 2.24 -7.07
N SER A 205 -13.79 3.06 -6.41
CA SER A 205 -13.82 4.52 -6.60
C SER A 205 -12.72 5.24 -5.82
N SER A 206 -12.09 4.56 -4.86
CA SER A 206 -11.10 5.13 -3.93
C SER A 206 -9.65 4.76 -4.27
N LEU A 207 -9.39 4.27 -5.49
CA LEU A 207 -8.02 3.99 -5.96
C LEU A 207 -7.12 5.23 -5.98
N ASN A 208 -7.71 6.43 -6.02
CA ASN A 208 -7.03 7.68 -5.68
C ASN A 208 -7.78 8.32 -4.51
N THR A 209 -7.24 8.18 -3.30
CA THR A 209 -7.91 8.66 -2.08
C THR A 209 -8.12 10.17 -2.08
N SER A 210 -7.17 10.96 -2.60
CA SER A 210 -7.29 12.42 -2.66
C SER A 210 -8.41 12.87 -3.60
N ALA A 211 -8.48 12.27 -4.80
CA ALA A 211 -9.58 12.52 -5.74
C ALA A 211 -10.92 12.05 -5.18
N TYR A 212 -10.95 10.88 -4.54
CA TYR A 212 -12.14 10.34 -3.91
C TYR A 212 -12.65 11.25 -2.78
N LEU A 213 -11.77 11.71 -1.90
CA LEU A 213 -12.11 12.65 -0.83
C LEU A 213 -12.63 13.98 -1.39
N SER A 214 -12.03 14.47 -2.48
CA SER A 214 -12.51 15.67 -3.19
C SER A 214 -13.91 15.45 -3.76
N HIS A 215 -14.19 14.26 -4.32
CA HIS A 215 -15.52 13.90 -4.81
C HIS A 215 -16.56 13.86 -3.68
N LEU A 216 -16.20 13.33 -2.51
CA LEU A 216 -17.07 13.31 -1.32
C LEU A 216 -17.48 14.69 -0.81
N ALA A 217 -16.77 15.76 -1.18
CA ALA A 217 -17.20 17.12 -0.89
C ALA A 217 -18.51 17.52 -1.61
N HIS A 218 -18.87 16.80 -2.68
CA HIS A 218 -20.03 17.08 -3.52
C HIS A 218 -20.97 15.88 -3.68
N ALA A 219 -20.70 14.77 -2.98
CA ALA A 219 -21.48 13.55 -3.02
C ALA A 219 -22.09 13.23 -1.64
N GLU A 220 -23.00 12.26 -1.61
CA GLU A 220 -23.51 11.72 -0.36
C GLU A 220 -22.37 11.00 0.40
N TRP A 221 -22.25 11.29 1.69
CA TRP A 221 -21.25 10.64 2.54
C TRP A 221 -21.62 9.16 2.74
N PRO A 222 -20.74 8.20 2.41
CA PRO A 222 -21.07 6.79 2.53
C PRO A 222 -21.46 6.39 3.95
N HIS A 223 -22.48 5.54 4.06
CA HIS A 223 -22.90 4.99 5.35
C HIS A 223 -21.73 4.27 6.05
N GLY A 224 -21.58 4.48 7.35
CA GLY A 224 -20.53 3.85 8.16
C GLY A 224 -19.13 4.43 7.96
N MET A 225 -18.94 5.39 7.04
CA MET A 225 -17.64 6.03 6.84
C MET A 225 -17.37 7.09 7.91
N HIS A 226 -16.19 7.01 8.51
CA HIS A 226 -15.65 7.99 9.43
C HIS A 226 -14.53 8.79 8.77
N TYR A 227 -14.39 10.03 9.19
CA TYR A 227 -13.32 10.94 8.79
C TYR A 227 -12.52 11.36 10.02
N CYS A 228 -11.21 11.53 9.89
CA CYS A 228 -10.39 12.08 10.96
C CYS A 228 -9.19 12.87 10.46
N ASP A 229 -9.02 14.08 10.99
CA ASP A 229 -7.85 14.93 10.82
C ASP A 229 -6.79 14.61 11.89
N GLN A 230 -5.73 13.91 11.49
CA GLN A 230 -4.56 13.64 12.33
C GLN A 230 -3.49 14.72 12.10
N ARG A 231 -2.98 15.28 13.20
CA ARG A 231 -1.95 16.32 13.19
C ARG A 231 -0.67 15.81 13.84
N ALA A 232 0.45 16.48 13.56
CA ALA A 232 1.67 16.26 14.32
C ALA A 232 1.37 16.37 15.83
N GLY A 233 1.79 15.37 16.60
CA GLY A 233 1.43 15.21 18.01
C GLY A 233 0.50 14.01 18.24
N ASP A 234 -0.30 13.61 17.26
CA ASP A 234 -1.39 12.65 17.48
C ASP A 234 -1.00 11.21 17.15
N ILE A 235 -1.56 10.25 17.89
CA ILE A 235 -1.55 8.83 17.53
C ILE A 235 -2.97 8.41 17.13
N LEU A 236 -3.10 7.84 15.93
CA LEU A 236 -4.31 7.16 15.50
C LEU A 236 -4.10 5.64 15.59
N PHE A 237 -4.95 4.98 16.36
CA PHE A 237 -5.04 3.52 16.46
C PHE A 237 -6.15 3.00 15.56
N VAL A 238 -5.82 2.06 14.68
CA VAL A 238 -6.74 1.32 13.82
C VAL A 238 -6.85 -0.11 14.36
N PRO A 239 -8.04 -0.53 14.82
CA PRO A 239 -8.27 -1.88 15.28
C PRO A 239 -8.28 -2.88 14.11
N HIS A 240 -8.33 -4.15 14.47
CA HIS A 240 -8.34 -5.27 13.53
C HIS A 240 -9.38 -5.12 12.40
N ASN A 241 -8.96 -5.38 11.16
CA ASN A 241 -9.79 -5.45 9.96
C ASN A 241 -10.59 -4.19 9.59
N TRP A 242 -10.39 -3.07 10.29
CA TRP A 242 -11.01 -1.82 9.89
C TRP A 242 -10.41 -1.32 8.58
N TRP A 243 -11.31 -0.99 7.65
CA TRP A 243 -10.91 -0.39 6.39
C TRP A 243 -10.42 1.02 6.65
N HIS A 244 -9.26 1.36 6.09
CA HIS A 244 -8.71 2.68 6.23
C HIS A 244 -7.96 3.13 4.98
N ALA A 245 -8.08 4.42 4.68
CA ALA A 245 -7.36 5.13 3.62
C ALA A 245 -6.83 6.45 4.19
N THR A 246 -5.78 6.99 3.58
CA THR A 246 -5.14 8.21 4.06
C THR A 246 -4.84 9.20 2.95
N VAL A 247 -4.74 10.48 3.29
CA VAL A 247 -4.27 11.57 2.42
C VAL A 247 -3.36 12.49 3.24
N ASN A 248 -2.16 12.78 2.74
CA ASN A 248 -1.21 13.72 3.34
C ASN A 248 -1.51 15.14 2.90
N HIS A 249 -1.21 16.10 3.76
CA HIS A 249 -1.26 17.54 3.48
C HIS A 249 0.13 18.13 3.70
N GLY A 250 0.79 18.45 2.60
CA GLY A 250 2.23 18.72 2.57
C GLY A 250 3.06 17.48 2.92
N VAL A 251 4.35 17.71 3.19
CA VAL A 251 5.24 16.65 3.66
C VAL A 251 4.74 16.13 5.00
N THR A 252 4.57 14.81 5.09
CA THR A 252 3.95 14.15 6.23
C THR A 252 4.78 12.94 6.66
N ILE A 253 5.14 12.89 7.94
CA ILE A 253 5.91 11.79 8.54
C ILE A 253 5.14 11.19 9.71
N GLY A 254 4.86 9.90 9.59
CA GLY A 254 4.31 9.08 10.68
C GLY A 254 5.24 7.90 11.02
N VAL A 255 5.30 7.58 12.30
CA VAL A 255 6.00 6.39 12.83
C VAL A 255 5.09 5.63 13.78
N GLY A 256 5.24 4.33 13.83
CA GLY A 256 4.46 3.50 14.73
C GLY A 256 4.69 2.02 14.50
N GLY A 257 3.62 1.24 14.55
CA GLY A 257 3.71 -0.20 14.40
C GLY A 257 2.39 -0.84 14.05
N GLN A 258 2.47 -2.06 13.54
CA GLN A 258 1.33 -2.87 13.16
C GLN A 258 1.51 -4.30 13.64
N ASN A 259 0.40 -5.01 13.80
CA ASN A 259 0.39 -6.46 13.92
C ASN A 259 0.02 -7.04 12.54
N PRO A 260 1.00 -7.55 11.76
CA PRO A 260 0.74 -8.07 10.42
C PRO A 260 -0.01 -9.41 10.46
N THR A 261 0.01 -10.09 11.61
CA THR A 261 -0.63 -11.38 11.80
C THR A 261 -2.00 -11.21 12.43
N VAL A 262 -3.00 -11.68 11.71
CA VAL A 262 -4.29 -11.99 12.32
C VAL A 262 -4.17 -13.34 13.03
N ASP A 263 -4.65 -13.45 14.27
CA ASP A 263 -4.81 -14.75 14.92
C ASP A 263 -5.85 -15.59 14.16
N SER A 264 -5.36 -16.31 13.15
CA SER A 264 -6.16 -17.17 12.30
C SER A 264 -6.84 -18.31 13.07
N ALA A 265 -6.37 -18.64 14.28
CA ALA A 265 -7.01 -19.64 15.13
C ALA A 265 -8.43 -19.23 15.55
N LYS A 266 -8.69 -17.92 15.72
CA LYS A 266 -10.02 -17.36 16.02
C LYS A 266 -11.05 -17.68 14.91
N TYR A 267 -10.59 -17.93 13.69
CA TYR A 267 -11.43 -18.12 12.51
C TYR A 267 -11.55 -19.58 12.07
N TRP A 268 -10.79 -20.50 12.66
CA TRP A 268 -10.75 -21.91 12.25
C TRP A 268 -12.12 -22.60 12.32
N GLY A 269 -12.92 -22.28 13.35
CA GLY A 269 -14.26 -22.84 13.55
C GLY A 269 -15.39 -22.12 12.80
N GLN A 270 -15.10 -21.06 12.04
CA GLN A 270 -16.13 -20.28 11.37
C GLN A 270 -16.53 -20.90 10.02
N ASP A 271 -17.84 -20.98 9.80
CA ASP A 271 -18.40 -21.37 8.51
C ASP A 271 -18.18 -20.24 7.50
N ILE A 272 -17.57 -20.56 6.36
CA ILE A 272 -17.39 -19.62 5.24
C ILE A 272 -18.73 -19.23 4.61
N GLY A 273 -19.84 -19.92 4.93
CA GLY A 273 -21.22 -19.58 4.57
C GLY A 273 -21.86 -18.51 5.47
N SER A 274 -21.24 -18.16 6.62
CA SER A 274 -21.77 -17.15 7.55
C SER A 274 -21.62 -15.71 7.02
N ASN A 275 -22.30 -14.75 7.69
CA ASN A 275 -22.22 -13.31 7.41
C ASN A 275 -20.89 -12.71 7.92
N LEU A 276 -19.76 -13.27 7.49
CA LEU A 276 -18.45 -12.69 7.78
C LEU A 276 -18.27 -11.39 7.00
N SER A 277 -17.56 -10.44 7.61
CA SER A 277 -17.01 -9.33 6.84
C SER A 277 -16.03 -9.86 5.79
N LEU A 278 -15.80 -9.10 4.72
CA LEU A 278 -14.90 -9.55 3.66
C LEU A 278 -13.45 -9.82 4.14
N PRO A 279 -12.85 -8.96 5.00
CA PRO A 279 -11.55 -9.27 5.60
C PRO A 279 -11.58 -10.59 6.40
N ASP A 280 -12.60 -10.80 7.23
CA ASP A 280 -12.73 -12.02 8.04
C ASP A 280 -12.88 -13.27 7.17
N LEU A 281 -13.65 -13.18 6.07
CA LEU A 281 -13.79 -14.25 5.09
C LEU A 281 -12.45 -14.58 4.42
N GLU A 282 -11.68 -13.56 4.02
CA GLU A 282 -10.34 -13.75 3.42
C GLU A 282 -9.40 -14.48 4.41
N ILE A 283 -9.39 -14.06 5.68
CA ILE A 283 -8.56 -14.66 6.73
C ILE A 283 -8.97 -16.12 6.99
N ALA A 284 -10.27 -16.37 7.16
CA ALA A 284 -10.80 -17.72 7.38
C ALA A 284 -10.48 -18.65 6.20
N ALA A 285 -10.66 -18.17 4.97
CA ALA A 285 -10.36 -18.92 3.76
C ALA A 285 -8.86 -19.26 3.66
N ARG A 286 -7.97 -18.29 3.90
CA ARG A 286 -6.51 -18.49 3.89
C ARG A 286 -6.05 -19.49 4.94
N SER A 287 -6.63 -19.44 6.15
CA SER A 287 -6.31 -20.41 7.21
C SER A 287 -6.62 -21.84 6.76
N LYS A 288 -7.77 -22.05 6.12
CA LYS A 288 -8.19 -23.36 5.60
C LYS A 288 -7.29 -23.89 4.49
N LEU A 289 -6.68 -23.01 3.67
CA LEU A 289 -5.70 -23.41 2.65
C LEU A 289 -4.40 -24.02 3.22
N GLN A 290 -4.11 -23.79 4.51
CA GLN A 290 -2.94 -24.37 5.18
C GLN A 290 -3.23 -25.77 5.75
N SER A 291 -4.47 -26.25 5.65
CA SER A 291 -4.88 -27.55 6.14
C SER A 291 -4.25 -28.70 5.35
N LYS A 292 -4.08 -29.85 6.02
CA LYS A 292 -3.77 -31.13 5.36
C LYS A 292 -5.05 -31.87 4.92
N ASP A 293 -6.21 -31.42 5.36
CA ASP A 293 -7.51 -31.96 4.99
C ASP A 293 -7.97 -31.35 3.65
N GLU A 294 -8.17 -32.21 2.65
CA GLU A 294 -8.59 -31.82 1.30
C GLU A 294 -9.95 -31.10 1.29
N GLU A 295 -10.87 -31.47 2.18
CA GLU A 295 -12.18 -30.83 2.29
C GLU A 295 -12.03 -29.39 2.80
N MET A 296 -11.18 -29.19 3.82
CA MET A 296 -10.86 -27.85 4.33
C MET A 296 -10.16 -27.00 3.26
N VAL A 297 -9.23 -27.58 2.51
CA VAL A 297 -8.58 -26.88 1.39
C VAL A 297 -9.61 -26.46 0.35
N ALA A 298 -10.54 -27.33 -0.03
CA ALA A 298 -11.62 -27.01 -0.96
C ALA A 298 -12.51 -25.87 -0.44
N PHE A 299 -12.83 -25.87 0.86
CA PHE A 299 -13.52 -24.75 1.51
C PHE A 299 -12.70 -23.45 1.46
N GLY A 300 -11.39 -23.50 1.68
CA GLY A 300 -10.51 -22.34 1.57
C GLY A 300 -10.53 -21.74 0.16
N VAL A 301 -10.44 -22.58 -0.89
CA VAL A 301 -10.52 -22.14 -2.28
C VAL A 301 -11.89 -21.52 -2.59
N ALA A 302 -12.98 -22.16 -2.15
CA ALA A 302 -14.32 -21.63 -2.33
C ALA A 302 -14.53 -20.28 -1.62
N GLY A 303 -13.95 -20.13 -0.42
CA GLY A 303 -13.99 -18.88 0.35
C GLY A 303 -13.28 -17.73 -0.37
N LEU A 304 -12.09 -17.96 -0.94
CA LEU A 304 -11.39 -16.93 -1.72
C LEU A 304 -12.10 -16.59 -3.03
N LEU A 305 -12.67 -17.58 -3.72
CA LEU A 305 -13.50 -17.33 -4.90
C LEU A 305 -14.73 -16.48 -4.55
N ARG A 306 -15.42 -16.81 -3.45
CA ARG A 306 -16.54 -16.01 -2.93
C ARG A 306 -16.11 -14.59 -2.58
N ALA A 307 -14.97 -14.42 -1.89
CA ALA A 307 -14.46 -13.09 -1.56
C ALA A 307 -14.19 -12.25 -2.82
N PHE A 308 -13.62 -12.86 -3.86
CA PHE A 308 -13.44 -12.20 -5.15
C PHE A 308 -14.76 -11.86 -5.84
N ASP A 309 -15.77 -12.72 -5.75
CA ASP A 309 -17.09 -12.44 -6.34
C ASP A 309 -17.82 -11.28 -5.63
N ILE A 310 -17.57 -11.11 -4.32
CA ILE A 310 -18.12 -9.99 -3.52
C ILE A 310 -17.37 -8.69 -3.80
N MET A 311 -16.04 -8.73 -3.83
CA MET A 311 -15.18 -7.55 -3.96
C MET A 311 -13.96 -7.84 -4.84
N PRO A 312 -14.15 -7.90 -6.16
CA PRO A 312 -13.07 -8.19 -7.11
C PRO A 312 -11.94 -7.14 -7.08
N THR A 313 -12.20 -5.94 -6.53
CA THR A 313 -11.19 -4.89 -6.34
C THR A 313 -10.21 -5.19 -5.20
N LYS A 314 -10.53 -6.12 -4.28
CA LYS A 314 -9.60 -6.56 -3.23
C LYS A 314 -8.58 -7.55 -3.80
N LEU A 315 -7.53 -7.02 -4.44
CA LEU A 315 -6.59 -7.84 -5.21
C LEU A 315 -5.69 -8.76 -4.37
N SER A 316 -5.59 -8.55 -3.05
CA SER A 316 -4.92 -9.51 -2.15
C SER A 316 -5.54 -10.90 -2.24
N VAL A 317 -6.87 -11.00 -2.38
CA VAL A 317 -7.60 -12.27 -2.53
C VAL A 317 -7.11 -13.01 -3.77
N THR A 318 -6.94 -12.30 -4.88
CA THR A 318 -6.40 -12.84 -6.13
C THR A 318 -4.98 -13.37 -5.94
N TRP A 319 -4.12 -12.60 -5.27
CA TRP A 319 -2.75 -13.03 -5.02
C TRP A 319 -2.70 -14.32 -4.19
N HIS A 320 -3.48 -14.40 -3.10
CA HIS A 320 -3.59 -15.59 -2.26
C HIS A 320 -4.07 -16.80 -3.04
N LEU A 321 -5.14 -16.64 -3.82
CA LEU A 321 -5.72 -17.73 -4.60
C LEU A 321 -4.76 -18.23 -5.69
N CYS A 322 -4.19 -17.33 -6.49
CA CYS A 322 -3.26 -17.70 -7.55
C CYS A 322 -1.99 -18.38 -7.00
N SER A 323 -1.43 -17.86 -5.91
CA SER A 323 -0.25 -18.45 -5.26
C SER A 323 -0.54 -19.87 -4.76
N PHE A 324 -1.71 -20.07 -4.16
CA PHE A 324 -2.16 -21.40 -3.73
C PHE A 324 -2.36 -22.34 -4.91
N LEU A 325 -3.13 -21.95 -5.93
CA LEU A 325 -3.40 -22.78 -7.12
C LEU A 325 -2.10 -23.20 -7.82
N GLN A 326 -1.11 -22.30 -7.87
CA GLN A 326 0.21 -22.63 -8.40
C GLN A 326 0.94 -23.68 -7.58
N SER A 327 0.94 -23.57 -6.25
CA SER A 327 1.53 -24.58 -5.37
C SER A 327 0.92 -25.97 -5.59
N GLN A 328 -0.36 -26.01 -5.98
CA GLN A 328 -1.11 -27.22 -6.33
C GLN A 328 -0.98 -27.62 -7.81
N LYS A 329 -0.14 -26.93 -8.59
CA LYS A 329 0.04 -27.12 -10.04
C LYS A 329 -1.26 -26.97 -10.86
N GLN A 330 -2.26 -26.26 -10.33
CA GLN A 330 -3.54 -25.97 -10.98
C GLN A 330 -3.43 -24.74 -11.90
N THR A 331 -2.52 -24.79 -12.86
CA THR A 331 -2.15 -23.65 -13.72
C THR A 331 -3.31 -23.11 -14.56
N LEU A 332 -4.21 -23.99 -15.04
CA LEU A 332 -5.38 -23.57 -15.81
C LEU A 332 -6.38 -22.75 -14.97
N ALA A 333 -6.59 -23.14 -13.71
CA ALA A 333 -7.47 -22.42 -12.79
C ALA A 333 -6.88 -21.06 -12.42
N ALA A 334 -5.58 -21.01 -12.11
CA ALA A 334 -4.87 -19.76 -11.82
C ALA A 334 -4.93 -18.80 -13.03
N LYS A 335 -4.72 -19.33 -14.24
CA LYS A 335 -4.85 -18.56 -15.48
C LYS A 335 -6.27 -18.01 -15.68
N ALA A 336 -7.30 -18.83 -15.48
CA ALA A 336 -8.69 -18.38 -15.63
C ALA A 336 -9.01 -17.26 -14.64
N HIS A 337 -8.55 -17.37 -13.39
CA HIS A 337 -8.72 -16.34 -12.37
C HIS A 337 -8.02 -15.02 -12.75
N LEU A 338 -6.77 -15.08 -13.23
CA LEU A 338 -6.06 -13.88 -13.70
C LEU A 338 -6.77 -13.16 -14.84
N LEU A 339 -7.40 -13.90 -15.77
CA LEU A 339 -8.15 -13.27 -16.86
C LEU A 339 -9.39 -12.52 -16.34
N ARG A 340 -10.07 -13.05 -15.31
CA ARG A 340 -11.17 -12.34 -14.63
C ARG A 340 -10.69 -11.04 -13.99
N VAL A 341 -9.51 -11.07 -13.36
CA VAL A 341 -8.88 -9.89 -12.76
C VAL A 341 -8.50 -8.86 -13.81
N PHE A 342 -7.95 -9.31 -14.94
CA PHE A 342 -7.62 -8.43 -16.07
C PHE A 342 -8.87 -7.70 -16.58
N ASP A 343 -9.96 -8.42 -16.80
CA ASP A 343 -11.23 -7.85 -17.24
C ASP A 343 -11.82 -6.89 -16.19
N HIS A 344 -11.73 -7.24 -14.91
CA HIS A 344 -12.16 -6.36 -13.81
C HIS A 344 -11.39 -5.04 -13.80
N LEU A 345 -10.05 -5.08 -13.82
CA LEU A 345 -9.22 -3.88 -13.85
C LEU A 345 -9.53 -3.00 -15.06
N ARG A 346 -9.74 -3.58 -16.24
CA ARG A 346 -10.12 -2.81 -17.44
C ARG A 346 -11.50 -2.19 -17.30
N ASN A 347 -12.44 -2.86 -16.65
CA ASN A 347 -13.76 -2.32 -16.40
C ASN A 347 -13.71 -1.18 -15.37
N LEU A 348 -12.90 -1.29 -14.32
CA LEU A 348 -12.65 -0.20 -13.38
C LEU A 348 -12.02 1.00 -14.09
N GLU A 349 -10.98 0.80 -14.88
CA GLU A 349 -10.32 1.88 -15.64
C GLU A 349 -11.31 2.64 -16.52
N ARG A 350 -12.21 1.94 -17.22
CA ARG A 350 -13.22 2.54 -18.12
C ARG A 350 -14.29 3.37 -17.40
N ARG A 351 -14.51 3.15 -16.11
CA ARG A 351 -15.51 3.89 -15.33
C ARG A 351 -15.00 5.24 -14.85
N ILE A 352 -13.68 5.42 -14.80
CA ILE A 352 -13.04 6.64 -14.32
C ILE A 352 -12.80 7.58 -15.52
N PRO A 353 -13.23 8.85 -15.44
CA PRO A 353 -12.90 9.83 -16.47
C PRO A 353 -11.38 9.91 -16.70
N LEU A 354 -10.94 10.04 -17.95
CA LEU A 354 -9.51 10.03 -18.29
C LEU A 354 -8.71 11.14 -17.57
N SER A 355 -9.36 12.26 -17.24
CA SER A 355 -8.78 13.37 -16.46
C SER A 355 -8.51 13.03 -14.99
N GLU A 356 -9.20 12.02 -14.46
CA GLU A 356 -9.15 11.61 -13.04
C GLU A 356 -8.49 10.24 -12.87
N LEU A 357 -8.15 9.56 -13.96
CA LEU A 357 -7.58 8.23 -13.94
C LEU A 357 -6.22 8.22 -13.21
N PRO A 358 -6.06 7.49 -12.09
CA PRO A 358 -4.77 7.36 -11.42
C PRO A 358 -3.88 6.38 -12.19
N LYS A 359 -3.27 6.88 -13.27
CA LYS A 359 -2.50 6.07 -14.22
C LYS A 359 -1.41 5.26 -13.54
N LYS A 360 -0.67 5.86 -12.60
CA LYS A 360 0.41 5.19 -11.87
C LYS A 360 -0.09 4.03 -11.01
N ASP A 361 -1.20 4.22 -10.29
CA ASP A 361 -1.80 3.15 -9.49
C ASP A 361 -2.26 1.99 -10.38
N PHE A 362 -3.02 2.26 -11.45
CA PHE A 362 -3.41 1.21 -12.38
C PHE A 362 -2.21 0.54 -13.05
N ALA A 363 -1.22 1.31 -13.50
CA ALA A 363 -0.01 0.76 -14.12
C ALA A 363 0.72 -0.20 -13.17
N SER A 364 0.80 0.16 -11.89
CA SER A 364 1.42 -0.64 -10.85
C SER A 364 0.61 -1.90 -10.54
N LEU A 365 -0.72 -1.83 -10.49
CA LEU A 365 -1.58 -3.01 -10.33
C LEU A 365 -1.45 -3.98 -11.52
N TYR A 366 -1.45 -3.44 -12.75
CA TYR A 366 -1.22 -4.24 -13.96
C TYR A 366 0.18 -4.86 -13.97
N GLU A 367 1.21 -4.10 -13.61
CA GLU A 367 2.58 -4.60 -13.53
C GLU A 367 2.68 -5.77 -12.57
N TYR A 368 2.13 -5.63 -11.36
CA TYR A 368 2.21 -6.66 -10.34
C TYR A 368 1.54 -7.95 -10.78
N MET A 369 0.33 -7.86 -11.35
CA MET A 369 -0.37 -9.03 -11.90
C MET A 369 0.36 -9.65 -13.08
N GLY A 370 1.00 -8.82 -13.91
CA GLY A 370 1.89 -9.26 -14.99
C GLY A 370 3.11 -10.03 -14.46
N SER A 371 3.75 -9.50 -13.43
CA SER A 371 4.88 -10.13 -12.73
C SER A 371 4.48 -11.47 -12.10
N LEU A 372 3.35 -11.52 -11.38
CA LEU A 372 2.79 -12.76 -10.83
C LEU A 372 2.56 -13.80 -11.94
N SER A 373 1.99 -13.35 -13.07
CA SER A 373 1.71 -14.21 -14.22
C SER A 373 2.98 -14.85 -14.80
N ILE A 374 4.08 -14.10 -14.97
CA ILE A 374 5.31 -14.62 -15.59
C ILE A 374 6.25 -15.33 -14.60
N ASN A 375 6.42 -14.78 -13.41
CA ASN A 375 7.43 -15.21 -12.45
C ASN A 375 6.93 -16.33 -11.54
N THR A 376 5.63 -16.38 -11.26
CA THR A 376 5.05 -17.40 -10.37
C THR A 376 4.29 -18.46 -11.16
N LEU A 377 3.49 -18.05 -12.16
CA LEU A 377 2.53 -18.94 -12.83
C LEU A 377 2.97 -19.48 -14.19
N ASP A 378 4.10 -18.98 -14.70
CA ASP A 378 4.64 -19.29 -16.02
C ASP A 378 3.59 -19.12 -17.16
N GLN A 379 2.82 -18.03 -17.09
CA GLN A 379 1.78 -17.66 -18.05
C GLN A 379 2.21 -16.47 -18.92
N PRO A 380 3.14 -16.64 -19.88
CA PRO A 380 3.74 -15.52 -20.63
C PRO A 380 2.74 -14.73 -21.47
N VAL A 381 1.71 -15.39 -21.99
CA VAL A 381 0.65 -14.71 -22.78
C VAL A 381 -0.19 -13.79 -21.89
N VAL A 382 -0.59 -14.26 -20.70
CA VAL A 382 -1.37 -13.45 -19.76
C VAL A 382 -0.52 -12.30 -19.22
N ALA A 383 0.73 -12.60 -18.86
CA ALA A 383 1.69 -11.60 -18.42
C ALA A 383 1.85 -10.46 -19.45
N LEU A 384 1.98 -10.77 -20.74
CA LEU A 384 2.11 -9.75 -21.79
C LEU A 384 0.89 -8.82 -21.90
N GLU A 385 -0.32 -9.32 -21.68
CA GLU A 385 -1.51 -8.46 -21.73
C GLU A 385 -1.53 -7.49 -20.54
N PHE A 386 -1.26 -7.98 -19.32
CA PHE A 386 -1.09 -7.14 -18.14
C PHE A 386 0.02 -6.09 -18.31
N LEU A 387 1.20 -6.52 -18.73
CA LEU A 387 2.38 -5.65 -18.86
C LEU A 387 2.23 -4.65 -20.01
N ARG A 388 1.43 -4.96 -21.04
CA ARG A 388 1.08 -3.99 -22.09
C ARG A 388 0.20 -2.87 -21.53
N GLU A 389 -0.81 -3.20 -20.73
CA GLU A 389 -1.67 -2.18 -20.12
C GLU A 389 -0.91 -1.33 -19.10
N SER A 390 -0.02 -1.97 -18.32
CA SER A 390 0.92 -1.27 -17.44
C SER A 390 1.75 -0.23 -18.20
N LEU A 391 2.47 -0.66 -19.24
CA LEU A 391 3.33 0.22 -20.05
C LEU A 391 2.55 1.25 -20.90
N ARG A 392 1.25 1.03 -21.16
CA ARG A 392 0.40 2.04 -21.80
C ARG A 392 0.09 3.19 -20.84
N LEU A 393 -0.05 2.89 -19.56
CA LEU A 393 -0.43 3.85 -18.53
C LEU A 393 0.80 4.56 -17.93
N ASP A 394 1.88 3.82 -17.75
CA ASP A 394 3.16 4.30 -17.27
C ASP A 394 4.31 3.48 -17.88
N ASP A 395 5.05 4.10 -18.80
CA ASP A 395 6.19 3.48 -19.47
C ASP A 395 7.51 3.70 -18.72
N THR A 396 7.49 4.31 -17.54
CA THR A 396 8.71 4.61 -16.78
C THR A 396 9.17 3.48 -15.87
N SER A 397 8.37 2.41 -15.71
CA SER A 397 8.69 1.28 -14.83
C SER A 397 9.72 0.32 -15.47
N PRO A 398 10.96 0.22 -14.93
CA PRO A 398 11.94 -0.75 -15.40
C PRO A 398 11.46 -2.20 -15.22
N ALA A 399 10.73 -2.46 -14.14
CA ALA A 399 10.19 -3.76 -13.80
C ALA A 399 9.16 -4.25 -14.82
N ALA A 400 8.25 -3.36 -15.24
CA ALA A 400 7.28 -3.68 -16.29
C ALA A 400 8.00 -4.05 -17.60
N TRP A 401 9.01 -3.29 -18.00
CA TRP A 401 9.81 -3.57 -19.20
C TRP A 401 10.53 -4.91 -19.15
N VAL A 402 11.23 -5.22 -18.05
CA VAL A 402 11.96 -6.49 -17.90
C VAL A 402 11.02 -7.70 -17.87
N ASN A 403 9.93 -7.63 -17.09
CA ASN A 403 8.94 -8.71 -17.06
C ASN A 403 8.30 -8.90 -18.44
N SER A 404 8.13 -7.83 -19.21
CA SER A 404 7.58 -7.88 -20.56
C SER A 404 8.58 -8.51 -21.54
N ALA A 405 9.89 -8.29 -21.34
CA ALA A 405 10.95 -8.97 -22.08
C ALA A 405 10.98 -10.48 -21.78
N TYR A 406 10.96 -10.87 -20.50
CA TYR A 406 10.91 -12.28 -20.10
C TYR A 406 9.68 -13.01 -20.62
N SER A 407 8.53 -12.33 -20.64
CA SER A 407 7.30 -12.91 -21.17
C SER A 407 7.43 -13.21 -22.67
N ILE A 408 8.08 -12.35 -23.47
CA ILE A 408 8.38 -12.63 -24.88
C ILE A 408 9.34 -13.81 -25.03
N MET A 409 10.39 -13.89 -24.20
CA MET A 409 11.37 -14.98 -24.26
C MET A 409 10.71 -16.35 -24.07
N LYS A 410 9.72 -16.44 -23.17
CA LYS A 410 9.01 -17.68 -22.83
C LYS A 410 7.86 -18.05 -23.76
N LEU A 411 7.55 -17.27 -24.80
CA LEU A 411 6.51 -17.64 -25.76
C LEU A 411 6.91 -18.88 -26.57
N SER A 412 5.98 -19.83 -26.70
CA SER A 412 6.10 -20.99 -27.58
C SER A 412 6.03 -20.59 -29.07
N PRO A 413 6.50 -21.42 -30.02
CA PRO A 413 6.46 -21.10 -31.44
C PRO A 413 5.05 -20.72 -31.99
N PRO A 414 3.95 -21.42 -31.61
CA PRO A 414 2.61 -20.99 -32.01
C PRO A 414 2.22 -19.61 -31.46
N GLN A 415 2.64 -19.30 -30.23
CA GLN A 415 2.38 -18.00 -29.62
C GLN A 415 3.21 -16.90 -30.29
N LEU A 416 4.50 -17.12 -30.56
CA LEU A 416 5.34 -16.18 -31.31
C LEU A 416 4.71 -15.83 -32.65
N LYS A 417 4.23 -16.83 -33.40
CA LYS A 417 3.49 -16.61 -34.65
C LYS A 417 2.24 -15.77 -34.45
N LYS A 418 1.44 -16.04 -33.40
CA LYS A 418 0.25 -15.25 -33.05
C LYS A 418 0.58 -13.77 -32.80
N TYR A 419 1.70 -13.49 -32.15
CA TYR A 419 2.17 -12.13 -31.86
C TYR A 419 3.03 -11.52 -33.00
N GLY A 420 3.16 -12.20 -34.15
CA GLY A 420 3.92 -11.69 -35.30
C GLY A 420 5.44 -11.67 -35.11
N PHE A 421 5.96 -12.42 -34.15
CA PHE A 421 7.39 -12.55 -33.91
C PHE A 421 8.00 -13.66 -34.76
N THR A 422 9.03 -13.29 -35.54
CA THR A 422 10.07 -14.24 -35.96
C THR A 422 11.09 -14.38 -34.83
N GLU A 423 11.95 -15.39 -34.89
CA GLU A 423 13.06 -15.54 -33.93
C GLU A 423 13.96 -14.30 -33.85
N GLU A 424 14.25 -13.70 -35.00
CA GLU A 424 15.05 -12.49 -35.09
C GLU A 424 14.31 -11.27 -34.49
N LYS A 425 13.01 -11.11 -34.78
CA LYS A 425 12.19 -10.05 -34.18
C LYS A 425 12.05 -10.23 -32.67
N ARG A 426 11.94 -11.48 -32.20
CA ARG A 426 11.90 -11.84 -30.78
C ARG A 426 13.15 -11.33 -30.09
N ARG A 427 14.34 -11.71 -30.57
CA ARG A 427 15.61 -11.28 -29.97
C ARG A 427 15.75 -9.76 -29.94
N ARG A 428 15.43 -9.08 -31.05
CA ARG A 428 15.47 -7.60 -31.13
C ARG A 428 14.53 -6.93 -30.13
N GLU A 429 13.30 -7.43 -30.01
CA GLU A 429 12.32 -6.84 -29.10
C GLU A 429 12.67 -7.08 -27.62
N VAL A 430 13.18 -8.27 -27.27
CA VAL A 430 13.64 -8.56 -25.90
C VAL A 430 14.80 -7.62 -25.54
N GLN A 431 15.79 -7.48 -26.42
CA GLN A 431 16.93 -6.59 -26.20
C GLN A 431 16.46 -5.14 -26.03
N ARG A 432 15.61 -4.64 -26.93
CA ARG A 432 15.08 -3.27 -26.86
C ARG A 432 14.40 -2.99 -25.52
N ARG A 433 13.58 -3.92 -25.01
CA ARG A 433 12.88 -3.75 -23.73
C ARG A 433 13.83 -3.69 -22.54
N ILE A 434 14.89 -4.50 -22.55
CA ILE A 434 15.93 -4.48 -21.51
C ILE A 434 16.71 -3.17 -21.56
N GLU A 435 17.04 -2.67 -22.76
CA GLU A 435 17.71 -1.38 -22.94
C GLU A 435 16.85 -0.21 -22.44
N VAL A 436 15.54 -0.23 -22.72
CA VAL A 436 14.61 0.78 -22.17
C VAL A 436 14.56 0.71 -20.65
N ALA A 437 14.48 -0.48 -20.06
CA ALA A 437 14.51 -0.63 -18.60
C ALA A 437 15.78 0.00 -17.98
N LEU A 438 16.94 -0.24 -18.59
CA LEU A 438 18.22 0.33 -18.15
C LEU A 438 18.34 1.84 -18.40
N SER A 439 17.57 2.39 -19.34
CA SER A 439 17.52 3.84 -19.55
C SER A 439 16.76 4.57 -18.44
N HIS A 440 15.82 3.88 -17.79
CA HIS A 440 15.08 4.40 -16.63
C HIS A 440 15.84 4.15 -15.31
N ASP A 441 16.50 2.99 -15.19
CA ASP A 441 17.34 2.65 -14.04
C ASP A 441 18.58 1.85 -14.50
N PRO A 442 19.74 2.53 -14.68
CA PRO A 442 20.98 1.88 -15.13
C PRO A 442 21.51 0.80 -14.19
N GLU A 443 21.12 0.83 -12.91
CA GLU A 443 21.54 -0.14 -11.90
C GLU A 443 20.52 -1.27 -11.69
N PHE A 444 19.45 -1.30 -12.50
CA PHE A 444 18.37 -2.27 -12.35
C PHE A 444 18.85 -3.70 -12.56
N ARG A 445 19.16 -4.39 -11.46
CA ARG A 445 19.81 -5.70 -11.45
C ARG A 445 19.11 -6.75 -12.31
N PRO A 446 17.77 -6.85 -12.34
CA PRO A 446 17.11 -7.84 -13.19
C PRO A 446 17.34 -7.58 -14.68
N ALA A 447 17.36 -6.32 -15.13
CA ALA A 447 17.70 -5.98 -16.51
C ALA A 447 19.16 -6.32 -16.84
N LEU A 448 20.10 -5.99 -15.94
CA LEU A 448 21.51 -6.35 -16.10
C LEU A 448 21.71 -7.86 -16.19
N SER A 449 20.98 -8.63 -15.38
CA SER A 449 20.98 -10.10 -15.43
C SER A 449 20.44 -10.63 -16.76
N ALA A 450 19.29 -10.11 -17.21
CA ALA A 450 18.68 -10.45 -18.49
C ALA A 450 19.62 -10.15 -19.68
N MET A 451 20.31 -9.00 -19.66
CA MET A 451 21.25 -8.61 -20.70
C MET A 451 22.42 -9.59 -20.81
N ARG A 452 22.99 -10.03 -19.68
CA ARG A 452 24.06 -11.05 -19.65
C ARG A 452 23.60 -12.40 -20.22
N GLN A 453 22.34 -12.75 -20.04
CA GLN A 453 21.78 -13.99 -20.62
C GLN A 453 21.63 -13.90 -22.14
N LEU A 454 21.30 -12.72 -22.69
CA LEU A 454 21.18 -12.51 -24.13
C LEU A 454 22.53 -12.48 -24.86
N SER A 455 23.61 -12.14 -24.15
CA SER A 455 24.98 -12.11 -24.69
C SER A 455 25.64 -13.49 -24.81
N ARG A 456 25.01 -14.52 -24.23
CA ARG A 456 25.43 -15.94 -24.33
C ARG A 456 24.64 -16.62 -25.45
#